data_AF-A0AAA9TGS6-F1
#
_entry.id   AF-A0AAA9TGS6-F1
#
_cell.length_a   1.000
_cell.length_b   1.000
_cell.length_c   1.000
_cell.angle_alpha   90.00
_cell.angle_beta   90.00
_cell.angle_gamma   90.00
#
_symmetry.space_group_name_H-M   'P 1'
#
loop_
_entity.id
_entity.type
_entity.pdbx_description
1 polymer ?
#
loop_
_entity_poly.entity_id
_entity_poly.type
_entity_poly.pdbx_seq_one_letter_code
_entity_poly.pdbx_strand_id
1 'polypeptide(L)'
;MRSWRAAGELGRAGRAVSVGPAVVPAPRASLARQGGGAAGGSSEAVPLEEPGEEKPNGEKHWGPPASRVAATSSDRNFMNKHQKPVLTGQRFKTRKRDEKEKFEPTVFRDTLVQGLNEAGDDLEAVAKFLDSTGSRLDYRRYADTLFDILVAGSMLAPGGTRIDDGDKTKMTNHCVFSANEDHETIRSYAQVFNKLIRRYKYLEKAFEDEMKKLLLFLKAFSETEQTKLAMLSGILLGSGTLPATILTSLFTDSLVKEGIAASFAVKLFKSWMAEKDANSVTSSLRKANLDKRLLELFPVNRQSVDHFAKYFTDAGLKELSDFLRVQQSLGTRKELQKELQERLSQECPIKEVVLYVKEEMKRNDLPETAVIGLLWTCIMNAVEWNKKEELVAEQALKHLKQYAPLLAVFSSQGQSELILLQKVQEYCYDNIHFMKAFQKIVVLFYKADVLSEEAILKWYKEAHVAKGKSVFLDQMKKFVEWLQNAEEESESEGEEN
;
A
#
# COMPACT_ATOMS: atom_id res chain seq x y z
N MET A 1 25.25 -45.73 39.34
CA MET A 1 26.67 -45.81 38.94
C MET A 1 27.17 -44.44 38.47
N ARG A 2 27.96 -43.77 39.33
CA ARG A 2 29.17 -42.94 39.06
C ARG A 2 29.18 -42.07 37.77
N SER A 3 29.02 -40.75 37.84
CA SER A 3 30.01 -39.71 38.24
C SER A 3 31.31 -39.76 37.45
N TRP A 4 31.60 -38.72 36.66
CA TRP A 4 32.93 -38.08 36.57
C TRP A 4 32.79 -36.56 36.37
N ARG A 5 33.36 -35.81 37.32
CA ARG A 5 33.72 -34.39 37.28
C ARG A 5 35.17 -34.25 36.78
N ALA A 6 35.50 -33.11 36.18
CA ALA A 6 36.72 -32.30 36.41
C ALA A 6 36.59 -31.05 35.51
N ALA A 7 36.51 -29.79 35.99
CA ALA A 7 37.39 -28.99 36.85
C ALA A 7 38.74 -28.64 36.18
N GLY A 8 39.00 -27.34 36.01
CA GLY A 8 40.28 -26.79 35.55
C GLY A 8 40.22 -25.30 35.19
N GLU A 9 40.32 -24.44 36.20
CA GLU A 9 40.49 -22.97 36.13
C GLU A 9 41.91 -22.54 35.68
N LEU A 10 42.06 -21.21 35.51
CA LEU A 10 43.26 -20.35 35.37
C LEU A 10 43.59 -19.99 33.91
N GLY A 11 43.65 -18.73 33.47
CA GLY A 11 43.69 -17.44 34.16
C GLY A 11 44.87 -16.60 33.63
N ARG A 12 44.54 -15.48 32.95
CA ARG A 12 45.23 -14.16 32.93
C ARG A 12 45.55 -13.56 31.55
N ALA A 13 45.06 -12.32 31.43
CA ALA A 13 45.75 -11.12 30.96
C ALA A 13 46.06 -10.97 29.47
N GLY A 14 45.18 -10.24 28.76
CA GLY A 14 45.46 -9.52 27.52
C GLY A 14 44.87 -8.11 27.61
N ARG A 15 45.69 -7.11 27.31
CA ARG A 15 45.54 -5.68 27.62
C ARG A 15 44.30 -5.02 26.99
N ALA A 16 43.68 -4.15 27.77
CA ALA A 16 42.74 -3.13 27.31
C ALA A 16 43.46 -2.07 26.47
N VAL A 17 42.97 -1.80 25.26
CA VAL A 17 43.25 -0.59 24.48
C VAL A 17 42.02 0.29 24.58
N SER A 18 42.18 1.43 25.25
CA SER A 18 41.18 2.49 25.38
C SER A 18 40.98 3.20 24.04
N VAL A 19 39.81 3.03 23.42
CA VAL A 19 39.35 3.87 22.31
C VAL A 19 38.33 4.84 22.88
N GLY A 20 38.69 6.12 22.94
CA GLY A 20 37.82 7.19 23.42
C GLY A 20 36.61 7.42 22.51
N PRO A 21 35.53 8.05 23.02
CA PRO A 21 34.30 8.23 22.25
C PRO A 21 34.49 9.27 21.14
N ALA A 22 34.18 8.86 19.91
CA ALA A 22 34.10 9.74 18.76
C ALA A 22 32.95 10.75 18.94
N VAL A 23 33.30 12.03 18.91
CA VAL A 23 32.38 13.17 18.91
C VAL A 23 31.65 13.19 17.57
N VAL A 24 30.35 12.90 17.58
CA VAL A 24 29.45 13.07 16.42
C VAL A 24 28.93 14.51 16.42
N PRO A 25 29.13 15.31 15.36
CA PRO A 25 28.58 16.65 15.29
C PRO A 25 27.11 16.62 14.85
N ALA A 26 26.28 17.34 15.60
CA ALA A 26 24.85 17.52 15.34
C ALA A 26 24.59 18.30 14.03
N PRO A 27 23.47 18.03 13.32
CA PRO A 27 23.11 18.75 12.10
C PRO A 27 22.65 20.18 12.43
N ARG A 28 23.26 21.16 11.75
CA ARG A 28 22.94 22.59 11.83
C ARG A 28 21.50 22.86 11.37
N ALA A 29 20.69 23.40 12.27
CA ALA A 29 19.43 24.05 11.94
C ALA A 29 19.69 25.37 11.20
N SER A 30 19.11 25.51 10.01
CA SER A 30 19.10 26.74 9.22
C SER A 30 18.12 27.75 9.84
N LEU A 31 18.68 28.73 10.55
CA LEU A 31 18.00 29.95 10.98
C LEU A 31 17.76 30.87 9.77
N ALA A 32 16.51 30.99 9.33
CA ALA A 32 16.08 32.05 8.43
C ALA A 32 15.98 33.36 9.24
N ARG A 33 16.80 34.34 8.85
CA ARG A 33 16.84 35.69 9.42
C ARG A 33 15.52 36.43 9.14
N GLN A 34 14.92 36.95 10.21
CA GLN A 34 14.07 38.14 10.14
C GLN A 34 14.93 39.34 9.74
N GLY A 35 14.43 40.13 8.79
CA GLY A 35 14.93 41.47 8.46
C GLY A 35 13.73 42.32 8.11
N GLY A 36 13.32 43.19 9.05
CA GLY A 36 12.32 44.22 8.83
C GLY A 36 12.90 45.41 8.07
N GLY A 37 12.00 46.13 7.38
CA GLY A 37 12.26 47.41 6.75
C GLY A 37 10.95 48.02 6.26
N ALA A 38 10.44 48.97 7.03
CA ALA A 38 9.18 49.68 6.80
C ALA A 38 9.39 50.97 5.99
N ALA A 39 8.42 51.28 5.12
CA ALA A 39 7.94 52.61 4.71
C ALA A 39 6.73 52.32 3.80
N GLY A 40 5.50 52.76 4.03
CA GLY A 40 5.05 54.10 4.41
C GLY A 40 4.27 54.65 3.20
N GLY A 41 2.94 54.67 3.25
CA GLY A 41 2.11 55.14 2.13
C GLY A 41 0.63 54.82 2.27
N SER A 42 -0.06 55.58 3.11
CA SER A 42 -1.51 55.71 3.19
C SER A 42 -2.05 56.64 2.09
N SER A 43 -3.11 56.26 1.38
CA SER A 43 -4.30 57.11 1.21
C SER A 43 -5.45 56.38 0.49
N GLU A 44 -6.63 56.54 1.11
CA GLU A 44 -7.97 56.77 0.55
C GLU A 44 -8.66 55.80 -0.42
N ALA A 45 -9.84 55.41 0.04
CA ALA A 45 -10.94 54.82 -0.70
C ALA A 45 -11.74 55.87 -1.47
N VAL A 46 -12.21 55.51 -2.68
CA VAL A 46 -13.23 56.22 -3.47
C VAL A 46 -14.04 55.15 -4.24
N PRO A 47 -15.35 55.35 -4.51
CA PRO A 47 -16.37 54.30 -4.51
C PRO A 47 -16.79 53.78 -5.91
N LEU A 48 -17.72 52.83 -5.85
CA LEU A 48 -18.43 52.13 -6.93
C LEU A 48 -19.21 53.07 -7.87
N GLU A 49 -19.04 52.87 -9.18
CA GLU A 49 -20.00 53.23 -10.24
C GLU A 49 -20.22 52.00 -11.14
N GLU A 50 -21.49 51.74 -11.50
CA GLU A 50 -21.91 50.80 -12.53
C GLU A 50 -21.51 51.29 -13.94
N PRO A 51 -21.46 50.41 -14.96
CA PRO A 51 -22.63 50.33 -15.84
C PRO A 51 -22.87 48.96 -16.53
N GLY A 52 -24.12 48.74 -16.94
CA GLY A 52 -24.43 48.34 -18.33
C GLY A 52 -24.73 46.87 -18.62
N GLU A 53 -26.00 46.60 -18.91
CA GLU A 53 -26.58 45.35 -19.40
C GLU A 53 -25.95 44.82 -20.71
N GLU A 54 -25.75 43.50 -20.80
CA GLU A 54 -25.83 42.75 -22.07
C GLU A 54 -26.37 41.32 -21.84
N LYS A 55 -27.27 40.88 -22.74
CA LYS A 55 -28.15 39.69 -22.61
C LYS A 55 -27.42 38.34 -22.79
N PRO A 56 -27.91 37.24 -22.18
CA PRO A 56 -27.30 35.91 -22.33
C PRO A 56 -27.93 35.11 -23.47
N ASN A 57 -27.09 34.37 -24.22
CA ASN A 57 -27.51 33.38 -25.19
C ASN A 57 -27.34 31.97 -24.60
N GLY A 58 -28.36 31.13 -24.78
CA GLY A 58 -28.61 29.95 -23.97
C GLY A 58 -27.88 28.67 -24.36
N GLU A 59 -27.62 27.86 -23.33
CA GLU A 59 -27.37 26.43 -23.42
C GLU A 59 -28.71 25.68 -23.43
N LYS A 60 -28.84 24.62 -24.25
CA LYS A 60 -29.85 23.58 -24.02
C LYS A 60 -29.28 22.19 -24.27
N HIS A 61 -29.34 21.40 -23.20
CA HIS A 61 -29.17 19.95 -23.12
C HIS A 61 -30.15 19.17 -24.00
N TRP A 62 -29.72 17.97 -24.40
CA TRP A 62 -30.51 16.97 -25.10
C TRP A 62 -30.99 15.87 -24.14
N GLY A 63 -32.28 15.53 -24.20
CA GLY A 63 -32.91 14.35 -23.61
C GLY A 63 -33.66 13.53 -24.67
N PRO A 64 -34.00 12.25 -24.40
CA PRO A 64 -34.14 11.19 -25.41
C PRO A 64 -35.56 11.05 -26.02
N PRO A 65 -35.74 10.24 -27.10
CA PRO A 65 -36.88 10.35 -28.00
C PRO A 65 -38.04 9.39 -27.67
N ALA A 66 -39.26 9.78 -28.07
CA ALA A 66 -40.44 8.93 -28.11
C ALA A 66 -40.99 8.79 -29.55
N SER A 67 -41.09 7.52 -29.97
CA SER A 67 -41.99 6.87 -30.93
C SER A 67 -43.04 7.68 -31.74
N ARG A 68 -43.15 7.38 -33.05
CA ARG A 68 -44.16 6.48 -33.70
C ARG A 68 -44.75 7.02 -35.04
N VAL A 69 -44.89 6.09 -36.01
CA VAL A 69 -45.80 6.07 -37.21
C VAL A 69 -45.45 7.03 -38.39
N ALA A 70 -45.70 6.79 -39.68
CA ALA A 70 -45.66 5.70 -40.67
C ALA A 70 -46.43 6.21 -41.93
N ALA A 71 -45.98 5.85 -43.14
CA ALA A 71 -46.69 5.91 -44.44
C ALA A 71 -46.90 7.34 -45.06
N THR A 72 -46.86 7.63 -46.37
CA THR A 72 -47.03 6.91 -47.66
C THR A 72 -46.40 7.70 -48.84
N SER A 73 -46.12 6.99 -49.96
CA SER A 73 -45.98 7.36 -51.41
C SER A 73 -46.18 8.83 -51.87
N SER A 74 -45.52 9.41 -52.88
CA SER A 74 -45.12 8.99 -54.26
C SER A 74 -44.11 10.06 -54.77
N ASP A 75 -43.16 9.86 -55.68
CA ASP A 75 -43.31 9.63 -57.12
C ASP A 75 -41.93 9.39 -57.76
N ARG A 76 -41.93 8.63 -58.86
CA ARG A 76 -40.74 8.29 -59.66
C ARG A 76 -40.32 9.49 -60.53
N ASN A 77 -39.01 9.75 -60.60
CA ASN A 77 -38.42 10.19 -61.87
C ASN A 77 -36.96 9.72 -62.00
N PHE A 78 -36.72 8.90 -63.03
CA PHE A 78 -35.41 8.45 -63.49
C PHE A 78 -34.83 9.53 -64.41
N MET A 79 -33.67 10.11 -64.07
CA MET A 79 -32.88 10.91 -65.02
C MET A 79 -31.38 10.81 -64.71
N ASN A 80 -30.71 10.02 -65.55
CA ASN A 80 -29.38 10.22 -66.13
C ASN A 80 -28.32 10.99 -65.30
N LYS A 81 -27.51 10.28 -64.52
CA LYS A 81 -26.24 10.81 -63.99
C LYS A 81 -25.26 11.00 -65.15
N HIS A 82 -25.15 12.24 -65.59
CA HIS A 82 -24.06 12.70 -66.45
C HIS A 82 -22.72 12.32 -65.81
N GLN A 83 -21.90 11.59 -66.56
CA GLN A 83 -20.49 11.36 -66.24
C GLN A 83 -19.79 12.73 -66.24
N LYS A 84 -19.20 13.09 -65.10
CA LYS A 84 -18.37 14.30 -65.00
C LYS A 84 -17.11 14.13 -65.87
N PRO A 85 -16.56 15.20 -66.47
CA PRO A 85 -15.45 15.09 -67.40
C PRO A 85 -14.23 14.49 -66.70
N VAL A 86 -13.59 13.51 -67.34
CA VAL A 86 -12.28 13.02 -66.92
C VAL A 86 -11.25 14.05 -67.36
N LEU A 87 -10.59 14.71 -66.40
CA LEU A 87 -9.38 15.50 -66.63
C LEU A 87 -8.25 14.53 -66.96
N THR A 88 -8.08 14.22 -68.24
CA THR A 88 -6.88 13.59 -68.77
C THR A 88 -5.71 14.57 -68.61
N GLY A 89 -4.67 14.19 -67.86
CA GLY A 89 -3.34 14.77 -68.01
C GLY A 89 -2.70 15.48 -66.82
N GLN A 90 -3.25 15.43 -65.59
CA GLN A 90 -2.54 15.98 -64.43
C GLN A 90 -2.28 14.90 -63.37
N ARG A 91 -1.00 14.48 -63.25
CA ARG A 91 -0.51 13.64 -62.15
C ARG A 91 -0.77 14.38 -60.83
N PHE A 92 -1.81 13.99 -60.11
CA PHE A 92 -1.98 14.39 -58.72
C PHE A 92 -0.86 13.73 -57.91
N LYS A 93 0.19 14.50 -57.58
CA LYS A 93 1.08 14.15 -56.48
C LYS A 93 0.28 14.30 -55.20
N THR A 94 -0.18 13.19 -54.65
CA THR A 94 -0.63 13.10 -53.26
C THR A 94 0.44 13.73 -52.37
N ARG A 95 0.06 14.69 -51.52
CA ARG A 95 0.99 15.25 -50.54
C ARG A 95 1.33 14.12 -49.56
N LYS A 96 2.61 14.01 -49.19
CA LYS A 96 3.23 13.03 -48.26
C LYS A 96 2.52 12.82 -46.90
N ARG A 97 1.44 13.55 -46.63
CA ARG A 97 0.71 13.56 -45.36
C ARG A 97 -0.52 12.62 -45.34
N ASP A 98 -0.96 12.13 -46.49
CA ASP A 98 -2.18 11.28 -46.62
C ASP A 98 -1.89 9.81 -46.94
N GLU A 99 -0.63 9.40 -47.12
CA GLU A 99 -0.25 7.99 -47.08
C GLU A 99 -0.24 7.54 -45.61
N LYS A 100 -1.40 7.11 -45.10
CA LYS A 100 -1.41 6.22 -43.94
C LYS A 100 -0.69 4.96 -44.38
N GLU A 101 0.57 4.79 -43.97
CA GLU A 101 1.28 3.53 -44.14
C GLU A 101 0.34 2.38 -43.79
N LYS A 102 0.24 1.36 -44.65
CA LYS A 102 -0.70 0.26 -44.44
C LYS A 102 -0.33 -0.50 -43.16
N PHE A 103 -1.31 -0.83 -42.33
CA PHE A 103 -1.07 -1.61 -41.12
C PHE A 103 -0.89 -3.08 -41.52
N GLU A 104 0.33 -3.58 -41.43
CA GLU A 104 0.76 -4.90 -41.94
C GLU A 104 1.43 -5.71 -40.81
N PRO A 105 0.66 -6.13 -39.78
CA PRO A 105 1.23 -6.82 -38.62
C PRO A 105 1.83 -8.19 -38.96
N THR A 106 1.36 -8.83 -40.03
CA THR A 106 1.92 -10.10 -40.53
C THR A 106 3.31 -9.91 -41.13
N VAL A 107 3.53 -8.85 -41.91
CA VAL A 107 4.86 -8.53 -42.48
C VAL A 107 5.85 -8.19 -41.36
N PHE A 108 5.39 -7.44 -40.36
CA PHE A 108 6.17 -7.16 -39.16
C PHE A 108 6.54 -8.46 -38.42
N ARG A 109 5.55 -9.34 -38.16
CA ARG A 109 5.78 -10.66 -37.54
C ARG A 109 6.81 -11.45 -38.31
N ASP A 110 6.65 -11.61 -39.63
CA ASP A 110 7.52 -12.47 -40.44
C ASP A 110 8.98 -12.01 -40.37
N THR A 111 9.20 -10.70 -40.45
CA THR A 111 10.54 -10.09 -40.31
C THR A 111 11.12 -10.32 -38.91
N LEU A 112 10.32 -10.14 -37.87
CA LEU A 112 10.77 -10.31 -36.49
C LEU A 112 11.08 -11.77 -36.17
N VAL A 113 10.18 -12.69 -36.52
CA VAL A 113 10.32 -14.13 -36.31
C VAL A 113 11.55 -14.67 -37.04
N GLN A 114 11.78 -14.24 -38.29
CA GLN A 114 12.98 -14.63 -39.03
C GLN A 114 14.25 -14.24 -38.26
N GLY A 115 14.37 -12.98 -37.83
CA GLY A 115 15.57 -12.53 -37.12
C GLY A 115 15.76 -13.17 -35.74
N LEU A 116 14.67 -13.51 -35.03
CA LEU A 116 14.74 -14.28 -33.79
C LEU A 116 15.24 -15.72 -34.04
N ASN A 117 14.75 -16.37 -35.10
CA ASN A 117 15.20 -17.71 -35.48
C ASN A 117 16.65 -17.73 -35.98
N GLU A 118 17.12 -16.66 -36.61
CA GLU A 118 18.53 -16.50 -36.99
C GLU A 118 19.45 -16.27 -35.78
N ALA A 119 18.96 -15.56 -34.75
CA ALA A 119 19.70 -15.34 -33.50
C ALA A 119 19.80 -16.59 -32.63
N GLY A 120 18.81 -17.49 -32.70
CA GLY A 120 18.80 -18.74 -31.94
C GLY A 120 18.62 -18.53 -30.44
N ASP A 121 19.23 -19.40 -29.64
CA ASP A 121 19.16 -19.36 -28.16
C ASP A 121 20.13 -18.34 -27.53
N ASP A 122 20.89 -17.59 -28.33
CA ASP A 122 21.75 -16.52 -27.84
C ASP A 122 20.93 -15.26 -27.56
N LEU A 123 20.56 -15.07 -26.30
CA LEU A 123 19.77 -13.91 -25.85
C LEU A 123 20.50 -12.57 -26.00
N GLU A 124 21.84 -12.56 -26.08
CA GLU A 124 22.59 -11.33 -26.40
C GLU A 124 22.45 -11.00 -27.88
N ALA A 125 22.52 -12.02 -28.75
CA ALA A 125 22.25 -11.85 -30.19
C ALA A 125 20.80 -11.39 -30.42
N VAL A 126 19.83 -11.95 -29.70
CA VAL A 126 18.42 -11.50 -29.74
C VAL A 126 18.31 -10.03 -29.32
N ALA A 127 18.92 -9.62 -28.20
CA ALA A 127 18.88 -8.23 -27.75
C ALA A 127 19.52 -7.26 -28.77
N LYS A 128 20.63 -7.65 -29.38
CA LYS A 128 21.32 -6.87 -30.43
C LYS A 128 20.49 -6.78 -31.72
N PHE A 129 19.83 -7.87 -32.11
CA PHE A 129 18.90 -7.89 -33.24
C PHE A 129 17.75 -6.89 -33.00
N LEU A 130 17.12 -6.93 -31.82
CA LEU A 130 16.03 -6.02 -31.47
C LEU A 130 16.47 -4.54 -31.43
N ASP A 131 17.65 -4.23 -30.89
CA ASP A 131 18.18 -2.85 -30.90
C ASP A 131 18.54 -2.35 -32.32
N SER A 132 19.16 -3.19 -33.14
CA SER A 132 19.50 -2.76 -34.51
C SER A 132 18.25 -2.60 -35.39
N THR A 133 17.26 -3.46 -35.20
CA THR A 133 16.07 -3.56 -36.06
C THR A 133 14.99 -2.56 -35.67
N GLY A 134 14.92 -2.08 -34.42
CA GLY A 134 13.96 -1.06 -34.02
C GLY A 134 14.15 0.32 -34.66
N SER A 135 15.25 0.53 -35.40
CA SER A 135 15.43 1.69 -36.29
C SER A 135 14.75 1.53 -37.66
N ARG A 136 14.43 0.28 -38.05
CA ARG A 136 13.86 -0.10 -39.34
C ARG A 136 12.41 -0.55 -39.23
N LEU A 137 12.05 -1.21 -38.13
CA LEU A 137 10.70 -1.65 -37.83
C LEU A 137 10.04 -0.68 -36.85
N ASP A 138 8.77 -0.34 -37.11
CA ASP A 138 8.00 0.54 -36.24
C ASP A 138 7.45 -0.22 -35.03
N TYR A 139 8.28 -0.38 -34.00
CA TYR A 139 7.89 -1.03 -32.75
C TYR A 139 6.73 -0.32 -32.04
N ARG A 140 6.59 1.01 -32.19
CA ARG A 140 5.50 1.73 -31.54
C ARG A 140 4.16 1.30 -32.10
N ARG A 141 4.10 1.14 -33.42
CA ARG A 141 2.88 0.77 -34.13
C ARG A 141 2.52 -0.71 -33.96
N TYR A 142 3.51 -1.58 -33.86
CA TYR A 142 3.33 -3.04 -33.77
C TYR A 142 3.70 -3.58 -32.39
N ALA A 143 3.57 -2.77 -31.33
CA ALA A 143 4.01 -3.13 -29.97
C ALA A 143 3.32 -4.41 -29.46
N ASP A 144 2.00 -4.53 -29.65
CA ASP A 144 1.24 -5.73 -29.28
C ASP A 144 1.82 -6.98 -29.96
N THR A 145 2.05 -6.91 -31.28
CA THR A 145 2.63 -8.01 -32.06
C THR A 145 4.06 -8.34 -31.63
N LEU A 146 4.87 -7.31 -31.34
CA LEU A 146 6.24 -7.48 -30.85
C LEU A 146 6.25 -8.28 -29.55
N PHE A 147 5.45 -7.88 -28.57
CA PHE A 147 5.43 -8.51 -27.26
C PHE A 147 4.71 -9.85 -27.24
N ASP A 148 3.65 -10.05 -28.05
CA ASP A 148 3.04 -11.36 -28.31
C ASP A 148 4.12 -12.35 -28.78
N ILE A 149 4.97 -11.97 -29.75
CA ILE A 149 6.01 -12.84 -30.30
C ILE A 149 7.12 -13.11 -29.26
N LEU A 150 7.59 -12.08 -28.56
CA LEU A 150 8.67 -12.24 -27.56
C LEU A 150 8.24 -13.13 -26.38
N VAL A 151 6.96 -13.08 -25.99
CA VAL A 151 6.44 -13.90 -24.88
C VAL A 151 5.97 -15.27 -25.36
N ALA A 152 5.07 -15.32 -26.34
CA ALA A 152 4.35 -16.53 -26.75
C ALA A 152 4.91 -17.22 -28.01
N GLY A 153 5.84 -16.58 -28.72
CA GLY A 153 6.47 -17.09 -29.94
C GLY A 153 5.69 -16.86 -31.23
N SER A 154 4.52 -16.24 -31.15
CA SER A 154 3.63 -15.98 -32.30
C SER A 154 2.68 -14.82 -31.98
N MET A 155 1.93 -14.36 -32.98
CA MET A 155 0.81 -13.45 -32.75
C MET A 155 -0.30 -14.13 -31.93
N LEU A 156 -0.99 -13.35 -31.10
CA LEU A 156 -2.16 -13.79 -30.36
C LEU A 156 -3.44 -13.19 -30.95
N ALA A 157 -4.50 -14.00 -30.98
CA ALA A 157 -5.84 -13.54 -31.32
C ALA A 157 -6.43 -12.69 -30.17
N PRO A 158 -7.47 -11.87 -30.44
CA PRO A 158 -8.26 -11.26 -29.37
C PRO A 158 -8.81 -12.35 -28.45
N GLY A 159 -8.28 -12.46 -27.22
CA GLY A 159 -8.58 -13.56 -26.29
C GLY A 159 -7.36 -14.37 -25.82
N GLY A 160 -6.17 -14.11 -26.36
CA GLY A 160 -4.91 -14.67 -25.89
C GLY A 160 -4.53 -16.04 -26.48
N THR A 161 -5.36 -16.62 -27.35
CA THR A 161 -5.01 -17.85 -28.07
C THR A 161 -4.03 -17.57 -29.20
N ARG A 162 -3.06 -18.46 -29.42
CA ARG A 162 -2.13 -18.35 -30.56
C ARG A 162 -2.88 -18.39 -31.89
N ILE A 163 -2.48 -17.53 -32.82
CA ILE A 163 -2.90 -17.61 -34.22
C ILE A 163 -2.02 -18.68 -34.88
N ASP A 164 -2.59 -19.85 -35.13
CA ASP A 164 -1.92 -20.97 -35.79
C ASP A 164 -2.45 -21.14 -37.22
N ASP A 165 -1.62 -20.78 -38.19
CA ASP A 165 -1.90 -20.99 -39.63
C ASP A 165 -1.33 -22.32 -40.15
N GLY A 166 -0.75 -23.16 -39.27
CA GLY A 166 -0.03 -24.39 -39.62
C GLY A 166 1.36 -24.17 -40.21
N ASP A 167 1.80 -22.92 -40.33
CA ASP A 167 3.07 -22.52 -40.95
C ASP A 167 4.13 -22.17 -39.90
N LYS A 168 5.10 -23.09 -39.73
CA LYS A 168 6.18 -22.97 -38.74
C LYS A 168 7.10 -21.78 -38.98
N THR A 169 7.15 -21.21 -40.19
CA THR A 169 7.99 -20.03 -40.46
C THR A 169 7.40 -18.76 -39.84
N LYS A 170 6.14 -18.80 -39.38
CA LYS A 170 5.45 -17.68 -38.72
C LYS A 170 5.57 -17.72 -37.20
N MET A 171 6.34 -18.66 -36.65
CA MET A 171 6.54 -18.84 -35.22
C MET A 171 8.03 -18.94 -34.87
N THR A 172 8.36 -18.65 -33.61
CA THR A 172 9.70 -18.85 -33.05
C THR A 172 9.64 -19.62 -31.74
N ASN A 173 10.68 -20.43 -31.50
CA ASN A 173 10.92 -21.06 -30.20
C ASN A 173 11.82 -20.22 -29.30
N HIS A 174 12.36 -19.10 -29.78
CA HIS A 174 13.23 -18.21 -29.01
C HIS A 174 12.37 -17.14 -28.30
N CYS A 175 11.43 -17.62 -27.49
CA CYS A 175 10.47 -16.82 -26.72
C CYS A 175 10.33 -17.36 -25.30
N VAL A 176 9.70 -16.57 -24.41
CA VAL A 176 9.57 -16.93 -22.99
C VAL A 176 8.81 -18.25 -22.78
N PHE A 177 7.76 -18.51 -23.55
CA PHE A 177 6.93 -19.71 -23.38
C PHE A 177 7.65 -21.01 -23.76
N SER A 178 8.63 -20.92 -24.66
CA SER A 178 9.47 -22.06 -25.07
C SER A 178 10.74 -22.21 -24.24
N ALA A 179 11.07 -21.23 -23.38
CA ALA A 179 12.24 -21.27 -22.50
C ALA A 179 12.16 -22.39 -21.44
N ASN A 180 13.29 -22.74 -20.82
CA ASN A 180 13.29 -23.62 -19.66
C ASN A 180 12.59 -22.95 -18.46
N GLU A 181 11.86 -23.75 -17.68
CA GLU A 181 11.14 -23.28 -16.48
C GLU A 181 12.08 -23.19 -15.27
N ASP A 182 13.12 -22.37 -15.38
CA ASP A 182 14.05 -22.08 -14.29
C ASP A 182 14.31 -20.57 -14.18
N HIS A 183 14.68 -20.13 -12.98
CA HIS A 183 14.75 -18.71 -12.65
C HIS A 183 15.85 -17.98 -13.42
N GLU A 184 16.98 -18.63 -13.68
CA GLU A 184 18.13 -18.04 -14.37
C GLU A 184 17.84 -17.82 -15.86
N THR A 185 17.23 -18.81 -16.52
CA THR A 185 16.80 -18.68 -17.92
C THR A 185 15.77 -17.57 -18.07
N ILE A 186 14.72 -17.55 -17.24
CA ILE A 186 13.66 -16.53 -17.33
C ILE A 186 14.20 -15.13 -16.97
N ARG A 187 15.17 -15.03 -16.05
CA ARG A 187 15.89 -13.78 -15.76
C ARG A 187 16.63 -13.28 -16.99
N SER A 188 17.27 -14.17 -17.74
CA SER A 188 17.99 -13.80 -18.97
C SER A 188 17.03 -13.26 -20.05
N TYR A 189 15.84 -13.87 -20.21
CA TYR A 189 14.80 -13.29 -21.06
C TYR A 189 14.33 -11.92 -20.54
N ALA A 190 14.11 -11.76 -19.23
CA ALA A 190 13.75 -10.47 -18.63
C ALA A 190 14.78 -9.38 -18.92
N GLN A 191 16.08 -9.73 -19.00
CA GLN A 191 17.13 -8.78 -19.40
C GLN A 191 16.97 -8.28 -20.83
N VAL A 192 16.49 -9.11 -21.77
CA VAL A 192 16.18 -8.69 -23.14
C VAL A 192 15.09 -7.60 -23.12
N PHE A 193 13.99 -7.82 -22.39
CA PHE A 193 12.95 -6.81 -22.20
C PHE A 193 13.51 -5.54 -21.55
N ASN A 194 14.34 -5.67 -20.51
CA ASN A 194 14.94 -4.52 -19.83
C ASN A 194 15.80 -3.68 -20.77
N LYS A 195 16.63 -4.31 -21.61
CA LYS A 195 17.44 -3.61 -22.62
C LYS A 195 16.55 -2.92 -23.66
N LEU A 196 15.54 -3.63 -24.17
CA LEU A 196 14.60 -3.13 -25.17
C LEU A 196 13.83 -1.89 -24.66
N ILE A 197 13.24 -1.97 -23.45
CA ILE A 197 12.47 -0.87 -22.85
C ILE A 197 13.35 0.31 -22.47
N ARG A 198 14.58 0.08 -21.98
CA ARG A 198 15.55 1.16 -21.71
C ARG A 198 15.94 1.91 -22.99
N ARG A 199 16.12 1.17 -24.09
CA ARG A 199 16.49 1.73 -25.40
C ARG A 199 15.34 2.46 -26.06
N TYR A 200 14.16 1.85 -26.07
CA TYR A 200 12.95 2.37 -26.69
C TYR A 200 11.92 2.70 -25.62
N LYS A 201 12.19 3.76 -24.84
CA LYS A 201 11.37 4.14 -23.68
C LYS A 201 9.89 4.37 -24.03
N TYR A 202 9.59 4.76 -25.27
CA TYR A 202 8.21 4.90 -25.75
C TYR A 202 7.40 3.58 -25.76
N LEU A 203 8.06 2.42 -25.69
CA LEU A 203 7.41 1.10 -25.59
C LEU A 203 6.96 0.77 -24.17
N GLU A 204 7.44 1.48 -23.14
CA GLU A 204 7.14 1.15 -21.74
C GLU A 204 5.64 1.03 -21.48
N LYS A 205 4.86 1.99 -21.99
CA LYS A 205 3.41 1.98 -21.79
C LYS A 205 2.72 0.83 -22.53
N ALA A 206 3.10 0.62 -23.79
CA ALA A 206 2.57 -0.49 -24.59
C ALA A 206 2.93 -1.85 -23.99
N PHE A 207 4.13 -1.98 -23.41
CA PHE A 207 4.55 -3.18 -22.71
C PHE A 207 3.74 -3.42 -21.44
N GLU A 208 3.48 -2.39 -20.64
CA GLU A 208 2.61 -2.49 -19.46
C GLU A 208 1.20 -2.97 -19.86
N ASP A 209 0.63 -2.38 -20.91
CA ASP A 209 -0.72 -2.71 -21.36
C ASP A 209 -0.80 -4.12 -21.97
N GLU A 210 0.23 -4.55 -22.70
CA GLU A 210 0.33 -5.91 -23.21
C GLU A 210 0.49 -6.93 -22.08
N MET A 211 1.33 -6.65 -21.08
CA MET A 211 1.44 -7.53 -19.91
C MET A 211 0.11 -7.65 -19.16
N LYS A 212 -0.69 -6.57 -19.05
CA LYS A 212 -2.06 -6.66 -18.52
C LYS A 212 -2.96 -7.57 -19.36
N LYS A 213 -2.85 -7.50 -20.70
CA LYS A 213 -3.61 -8.34 -21.65
C LYS A 213 -3.26 -9.81 -21.46
N LEU A 214 -1.96 -10.14 -21.40
CA LEU A 214 -1.49 -11.50 -21.16
C LEU A 214 -1.98 -12.05 -19.81
N LEU A 215 -1.90 -11.25 -18.74
CA LEU A 215 -2.42 -11.62 -17.41
C LEU A 215 -3.95 -11.79 -17.37
N LEU A 216 -4.68 -11.06 -18.22
CA LEU A 216 -6.14 -11.20 -18.33
C LEU A 216 -6.54 -12.52 -18.99
N PHE A 217 -5.74 -13.02 -19.93
CA PHE A 217 -6.02 -14.21 -20.72
C PHE A 217 -5.25 -15.45 -20.28
N LEU A 218 -4.85 -15.54 -19.00
CA LEU A 218 -4.10 -16.69 -18.48
C LEU A 218 -4.74 -18.06 -18.78
N LYS A 219 -6.08 -18.12 -18.87
CA LYS A 219 -6.82 -19.34 -19.26
C LYS A 219 -6.47 -19.89 -20.64
N ALA A 220 -5.99 -19.05 -21.54
CA ALA A 220 -5.58 -19.47 -22.88
C ALA A 220 -4.22 -20.17 -22.90
N PHE A 221 -3.47 -20.13 -21.79
CA PHE A 221 -2.12 -20.66 -21.67
C PHE A 221 -2.11 -21.93 -20.81
N SER A 222 -1.20 -22.84 -21.15
CA SER A 222 -0.92 -24.03 -20.34
C SER A 222 -0.33 -23.68 -18.97
N GLU A 223 -0.38 -24.61 -18.02
CA GLU A 223 0.16 -24.37 -16.67
C GLU A 223 1.65 -24.02 -16.68
N THR A 224 2.44 -24.66 -17.54
CA THR A 224 3.86 -24.36 -17.75
C THR A 224 4.06 -22.93 -18.25
N GLU A 225 3.26 -22.49 -19.23
CA GLU A 225 3.34 -21.13 -19.77
C GLU A 225 2.90 -20.07 -18.75
N GLN A 226 1.82 -20.34 -18.00
CA GLN A 226 1.40 -19.50 -16.88
C GLN A 226 2.52 -19.36 -15.83
N THR A 227 3.25 -20.45 -15.57
CA THR A 227 4.37 -20.45 -14.62
C THR A 227 5.54 -19.60 -15.12
N LYS A 228 5.95 -19.76 -16.37
CA LYS A 228 6.99 -18.92 -16.99
C LYS A 228 6.58 -17.44 -17.06
N LEU A 229 5.31 -17.15 -17.36
CA LEU A 229 4.78 -15.79 -17.35
C LEU A 229 4.76 -15.17 -15.95
N ALA A 230 4.39 -15.96 -14.93
CA ALA A 230 4.44 -15.53 -13.53
C ALA A 230 5.88 -15.23 -13.10
N MET A 231 6.83 -16.10 -13.47
CA MET A 231 8.26 -15.90 -13.21
C MET A 231 8.77 -14.62 -13.87
N LEU A 232 8.52 -14.44 -15.17
CA LEU A 232 8.90 -13.24 -15.93
C LEU A 232 8.32 -11.98 -15.28
N SER A 233 7.01 -11.99 -14.98
CA SER A 233 6.31 -10.86 -14.37
C SER A 233 6.93 -10.50 -13.01
N GLY A 234 7.22 -11.51 -12.17
CA GLY A 234 7.87 -11.30 -10.88
C GLY A 234 9.25 -10.67 -11.00
N ILE A 235 10.05 -11.10 -11.98
CA ILE A 235 11.38 -10.54 -12.22
C ILE A 235 11.30 -9.10 -12.70
N LEU A 236 10.43 -8.81 -13.66
CA LEU A 236 10.26 -7.46 -14.23
C LEU A 236 9.67 -6.46 -13.22
N LEU A 237 8.82 -6.94 -12.30
CA LEU A 237 8.34 -6.15 -11.16
C LEU A 237 9.48 -5.89 -10.17
N GLY A 238 10.28 -6.91 -9.84
CA GLY A 238 11.45 -6.79 -8.97
C GLY A 238 12.55 -5.87 -9.50
N SER A 239 12.75 -5.84 -10.82
CA SER A 239 13.70 -4.93 -11.47
C SER A 239 13.14 -3.52 -11.67
N GLY A 240 11.85 -3.30 -11.42
CA GLY A 240 11.16 -2.01 -11.63
C GLY A 240 10.89 -1.67 -13.09
N THR A 241 10.95 -2.67 -13.98
CA THR A 241 10.65 -2.49 -15.42
C THR A 241 9.14 -2.44 -15.67
N LEU A 242 8.38 -3.17 -14.87
CA LEU A 242 6.92 -3.10 -14.85
C LEU A 242 6.44 -2.54 -13.50
N PRO A 243 5.37 -1.73 -13.49
CA PRO A 243 4.69 -1.33 -12.28
C PRO A 243 3.75 -2.44 -11.76
N ALA A 244 3.50 -2.47 -10.45
CA ALA A 244 2.57 -3.43 -9.83
C ALA A 244 1.12 -3.31 -10.33
N THR A 245 0.76 -2.21 -11.00
CA THR A 245 -0.56 -2.00 -11.61
C THR A 245 -0.92 -3.07 -12.66
N ILE A 246 0.04 -3.82 -13.20
CA ILE A 246 -0.28 -4.94 -14.10
C ILE A 246 -1.07 -6.06 -13.41
N LEU A 247 -0.93 -6.19 -12.08
CA LEU A 247 -1.58 -7.25 -11.30
C LEU A 247 -3.10 -7.07 -11.21
N THR A 248 -3.64 -5.92 -11.60
CA THR A 248 -5.09 -5.69 -11.57
C THR A 248 -5.86 -6.68 -12.44
N SER A 249 -5.24 -7.20 -13.50
CA SER A 249 -5.85 -8.20 -14.38
C SER A 249 -6.14 -9.53 -13.67
N LEU A 250 -5.41 -9.86 -12.60
CA LEU A 250 -5.57 -11.09 -11.84
C LEU A 250 -6.88 -11.14 -11.03
N PHE A 251 -7.48 -9.98 -10.72
CA PHE A 251 -8.71 -9.90 -9.94
C PHE A 251 -9.99 -10.13 -10.77
N THR A 252 -9.84 -10.62 -12.00
CA THR A 252 -10.99 -10.92 -12.86
C THR A 252 -11.71 -12.16 -12.37
N ASP A 253 -13.04 -12.06 -12.27
CA ASP A 253 -13.96 -13.11 -11.80
C ASP A 253 -13.67 -14.51 -12.38
N SER A 254 -13.36 -14.60 -13.67
CA SER A 254 -13.05 -15.86 -14.34
C SER A 254 -11.79 -16.54 -13.80
N LEU A 255 -10.71 -15.78 -13.60
CA LEU A 255 -9.42 -16.29 -13.10
C LEU A 255 -9.51 -16.65 -11.61
N VAL A 256 -10.25 -15.85 -10.86
CA VAL A 256 -10.42 -16.02 -9.41
C VAL A 256 -11.24 -17.27 -9.11
N LYS A 257 -12.35 -17.49 -9.81
CA LYS A 257 -13.22 -18.67 -9.62
C LYS A 257 -12.52 -19.99 -9.93
N GLU A 258 -11.61 -19.99 -10.91
CA GLU A 258 -10.83 -21.18 -11.30
C GLU A 258 -9.57 -21.39 -10.46
N GLY A 259 -9.26 -20.47 -9.53
CA GLY A 259 -8.05 -20.55 -8.69
C GLY A 259 -6.74 -20.23 -9.41
N ILE A 260 -6.81 -19.86 -10.70
CA ILE A 260 -5.65 -19.49 -11.52
C ILE A 260 -4.99 -18.23 -10.95
N ALA A 261 -5.79 -17.23 -10.55
CA ALA A 261 -5.27 -15.97 -10.00
C ALA A 261 -4.35 -16.20 -8.77
N ALA A 262 -4.81 -17.00 -7.80
CA ALA A 262 -4.04 -17.31 -6.60
C ALA A 262 -2.78 -18.15 -6.89
N SER A 263 -2.90 -19.18 -7.73
CA SER A 263 -1.76 -20.03 -8.14
C SER A 263 -0.68 -19.24 -8.88
N PHE A 264 -1.10 -18.38 -9.81
CA PHE A 264 -0.22 -17.47 -10.55
C PHE A 264 0.47 -16.47 -9.60
N ALA A 265 -0.28 -15.85 -8.68
CA ALA A 265 0.25 -14.90 -7.72
C ALA A 265 1.35 -15.50 -6.83
N VAL A 266 1.18 -16.76 -6.39
CA VAL A 266 2.22 -17.48 -5.63
C VAL A 266 3.52 -17.58 -6.44
N LYS A 267 3.45 -18.06 -7.68
CA LYS A 267 4.62 -18.22 -8.56
C LYS A 267 5.30 -16.88 -8.83
N LEU A 268 4.50 -15.84 -9.07
CA LEU A 268 4.96 -14.47 -9.31
C LEU A 268 5.69 -13.89 -8.09
N PHE A 269 5.08 -13.97 -6.91
CA PHE A 269 5.69 -13.40 -5.70
C PHE A 269 6.94 -14.16 -5.27
N LYS A 270 6.99 -15.49 -5.46
CA LYS A 270 8.24 -16.24 -5.30
C LYS A 270 9.36 -15.71 -6.20
N SER A 271 9.06 -15.53 -7.48
CA SER A 271 10.02 -15.02 -8.45
C SER A 271 10.49 -13.60 -8.11
N TRP A 272 9.56 -12.71 -7.70
CA TRP A 272 9.88 -11.36 -7.26
C TRP A 272 10.76 -11.38 -6.00
N MET A 273 10.41 -12.17 -4.99
CA MET A 273 11.20 -12.27 -3.76
C MET A 273 12.58 -12.90 -3.99
N ALA A 274 12.75 -13.73 -5.02
CA ALA A 274 14.07 -14.23 -5.42
C ALA A 274 14.95 -13.16 -6.09
N GLU A 275 14.36 -12.13 -6.71
CA GLU A 275 15.11 -10.98 -7.25
C GLU A 275 15.43 -9.91 -6.20
N LYS A 276 14.55 -9.77 -5.19
CA LYS A 276 14.61 -8.71 -4.19
C LYS A 276 14.29 -9.28 -2.80
N ASP A 277 13.28 -8.72 -2.14
CA ASP A 277 12.81 -9.11 -0.81
C ASP A 277 11.32 -8.81 -0.67
N ALA A 278 10.72 -9.27 0.44
CA ALA A 278 9.31 -9.00 0.76
C ALA A 278 8.99 -7.50 0.89
N ASN A 279 9.94 -6.67 1.31
CA ASN A 279 9.73 -5.22 1.46
C ASN A 279 9.52 -4.56 0.09
N SER A 280 10.26 -5.00 -0.93
CA SER A 280 10.10 -4.54 -2.32
C SER A 280 8.71 -4.85 -2.87
N VAL A 281 8.16 -6.03 -2.56
CA VAL A 281 6.81 -6.44 -2.95
C VAL A 281 5.79 -5.56 -2.23
N THR A 282 5.82 -5.54 -0.90
CA THR A 282 4.79 -4.85 -0.11
C THR A 282 4.80 -3.33 -0.34
N SER A 283 5.97 -2.72 -0.54
CA SER A 283 6.07 -1.29 -0.87
C SER A 283 5.51 -0.98 -2.27
N SER A 284 5.75 -1.84 -3.24
CA SER A 284 5.22 -1.67 -4.60
C SER A 284 3.70 -1.88 -4.66
N LEU A 285 3.18 -2.86 -3.91
CA LEU A 285 1.74 -3.08 -3.78
C LEU A 285 1.05 -1.87 -3.14
N ARG A 286 1.62 -1.30 -2.06
CA ARG A 286 1.11 -0.06 -1.45
C ARG A 286 1.10 1.11 -2.43
N LYS A 287 2.20 1.32 -3.19
CA LYS A 287 2.27 2.39 -4.21
C LYS A 287 1.22 2.24 -5.30
N ALA A 288 0.87 1.01 -5.65
CA ALA A 288 -0.17 0.72 -6.64
C ALA A 288 -1.60 0.61 -6.04
N ASN A 289 -1.77 0.85 -4.73
CA ASN A 289 -3.03 0.65 -3.99
C ASN A 289 -3.62 -0.77 -4.13
N LEU A 290 -2.75 -1.78 -4.22
CA LEU A 290 -3.13 -3.20 -4.34
C LEU A 290 -3.01 -3.98 -3.04
N ASP A 291 -2.37 -3.41 -2.03
CA ASP A 291 -2.19 -4.01 -0.70
C ASP A 291 -3.52 -4.39 -0.04
N LYS A 292 -4.59 -3.63 -0.30
CA LYS A 292 -5.94 -3.91 0.22
C LYS A 292 -6.74 -4.91 -0.61
N ARG A 293 -6.29 -5.21 -1.83
CA ARG A 293 -7.01 -6.05 -2.80
C ARG A 293 -6.49 -7.48 -2.88
N LEU A 294 -5.47 -7.82 -2.08
CA LEU A 294 -4.84 -9.14 -2.10
C LEU A 294 -5.82 -10.29 -1.80
N LEU A 295 -6.86 -10.03 -1.00
CA LEU A 295 -7.92 -11.02 -0.76
C LEU A 295 -8.74 -11.31 -2.02
N GLU A 296 -8.84 -10.37 -2.97
CA GLU A 296 -9.57 -10.54 -4.23
C GLU A 296 -8.91 -11.56 -5.17
N LEU A 297 -7.71 -12.07 -4.86
CA LEU A 297 -7.14 -13.23 -5.55
C LEU A 297 -7.96 -14.51 -5.33
N PHE A 298 -8.83 -14.52 -4.32
CA PHE A 298 -9.68 -15.65 -3.95
C PHE A 298 -11.17 -15.37 -4.21
N PRO A 299 -11.96 -16.41 -4.49
CA PRO A 299 -13.42 -16.29 -4.56
C PRO A 299 -14.00 -15.70 -3.26
N VAL A 300 -15.12 -14.97 -3.36
CA VAL A 300 -15.75 -14.23 -2.24
C VAL A 300 -15.91 -15.09 -0.97
N ASN A 301 -16.30 -16.36 -1.10
CA ASN A 301 -16.47 -17.30 0.01
C ASN A 301 -15.15 -17.74 0.69
N ARG A 302 -13.99 -17.31 0.18
CA ARG A 302 -12.65 -17.60 0.70
C ARG A 302 -11.79 -16.34 0.90
N GLN A 303 -12.39 -15.16 0.82
CA GLN A 303 -11.70 -13.89 1.05
C GLN A 303 -11.56 -13.61 2.55
N SER A 304 -10.76 -14.41 3.24
CA SER A 304 -10.39 -14.17 4.63
C SER A 304 -8.87 -14.10 4.78
N VAL A 305 -8.43 -13.30 5.75
CA VAL A 305 -6.99 -13.17 6.05
C VAL A 305 -6.41 -14.51 6.50
N ASP A 306 -7.18 -15.36 7.19
CA ASP A 306 -6.71 -16.69 7.57
C ASP A 306 -6.55 -17.63 6.38
N HIS A 307 -7.49 -17.62 5.42
CA HIS A 307 -7.35 -18.42 4.21
C HIS A 307 -6.16 -17.95 3.37
N PHE A 308 -6.01 -16.64 3.18
CA PHE A 308 -4.86 -16.06 2.50
C PHE A 308 -3.56 -16.46 3.20
N ALA A 309 -3.46 -16.25 4.52
CA ALA A 309 -2.25 -16.50 5.28
C ALA A 309 -1.86 -17.98 5.22
N LYS A 310 -2.83 -18.89 5.36
CA LYS A 310 -2.58 -20.33 5.22
C LYS A 310 -2.08 -20.66 3.81
N TYR A 311 -2.80 -20.24 2.78
CA TYR A 311 -2.46 -20.55 1.38
C TYR A 311 -1.04 -20.07 0.99
N PHE A 312 -0.71 -18.83 1.34
CA PHE A 312 0.60 -18.25 1.03
C PHE A 312 1.72 -18.79 1.93
N THR A 313 1.45 -19.08 3.21
CA THR A 313 2.44 -19.71 4.11
C THR A 313 2.76 -21.13 3.68
N ASP A 314 1.76 -21.94 3.33
CA ASP A 314 1.94 -23.30 2.82
C ASP A 314 2.76 -23.31 1.52
N ALA A 315 2.66 -22.23 0.74
CA ALA A 315 3.48 -22.01 -0.45
C ALA A 315 4.90 -21.48 -0.15
N GLY A 316 5.26 -21.18 1.10
CA GLY A 316 6.58 -20.64 1.47
C GLY A 316 6.70 -19.11 1.35
N LEU A 317 5.57 -18.38 1.37
CA LEU A 317 5.48 -16.91 1.32
C LEU A 317 4.91 -16.35 2.64
N LYS A 318 5.53 -16.73 3.77
CA LYS A 318 5.07 -16.34 5.10
C LYS A 318 5.13 -14.82 5.29
N GLU A 319 6.14 -14.16 4.76
CA GLU A 319 6.37 -12.72 4.89
C GLU A 319 5.21 -11.90 4.31
N LEU A 320 4.60 -12.36 3.20
CA LEU A 320 3.41 -11.73 2.62
C LEU A 320 2.16 -11.97 3.47
N SER A 321 2.07 -13.14 4.10
CA SER A 321 0.98 -13.48 5.02
C SER A 321 1.03 -12.60 6.27
N ASP A 322 2.23 -12.45 6.86
CA ASP A 322 2.47 -11.59 8.02
C ASP A 322 2.19 -10.12 7.67
N PHE A 323 2.60 -9.66 6.49
CA PHE A 323 2.27 -8.33 5.98
C PHE A 323 0.76 -8.06 5.95
N LEU A 324 -0.04 -8.98 5.38
CA LEU A 324 -1.48 -8.79 5.27
C LEU A 324 -2.15 -8.74 6.65
N ARG A 325 -1.72 -9.60 7.60
CA ARG A 325 -2.21 -9.58 8.98
C ARG A 325 -1.93 -8.25 9.68
N VAL A 326 -0.70 -7.73 9.52
CA VAL A 326 -0.33 -6.41 10.07
C VAL A 326 -1.16 -5.30 9.42
N GLN A 327 -1.36 -5.33 8.10
CA GLN A 327 -2.20 -4.33 7.42
C GLN A 327 -3.66 -4.37 7.89
N GLN A 328 -4.25 -5.56 8.03
CA GLN A 328 -5.61 -5.70 8.53
C GLN A 328 -5.73 -5.13 9.94
N SER A 329 -4.83 -5.51 10.86
CA SER A 329 -4.84 -5.01 12.23
C SER A 329 -4.71 -3.47 12.30
N LEU A 330 -3.83 -2.89 11.49
CA LEU A 330 -3.69 -1.42 11.39
C LEU A 330 -4.95 -0.76 10.81
N GLY A 331 -5.56 -1.35 9.78
CA GLY A 331 -6.78 -0.87 9.16
C GLY A 331 -7.97 -0.87 10.13
N THR A 332 -8.20 -2.02 10.79
CA THR A 332 -9.22 -2.16 11.85
C THR A 332 -9.00 -1.13 12.96
N ARG A 333 -7.75 -0.99 13.44
CA ARG A 333 -7.44 -0.04 14.51
C ARG A 333 -7.75 1.40 14.09
N LYS A 334 -7.43 1.77 12.85
CA LYS A 334 -7.66 3.11 12.32
C LYS A 334 -9.15 3.41 12.15
N GLU A 335 -9.94 2.46 11.65
CA GLU A 335 -11.40 2.66 11.53
C GLU A 335 -12.05 2.75 12.91
N LEU A 336 -11.69 1.86 13.83
CA LEU A 336 -12.15 1.92 15.22
C LEU A 336 -11.79 3.26 15.88
N GLN A 337 -10.58 3.78 15.63
CA GLN A 337 -10.16 5.09 16.12
C GLN A 337 -11.11 6.19 15.64
N LYS A 338 -11.40 6.19 14.33
CA LYS A 338 -12.22 7.21 13.68
C LYS A 338 -13.66 7.18 14.19
N GLU A 339 -14.26 5.99 14.28
CA GLU A 339 -15.63 5.84 14.79
C GLU A 339 -15.73 6.18 16.28
N LEU A 340 -14.71 5.86 17.07
CA LEU A 340 -14.66 6.29 18.48
C LEU A 340 -14.53 7.80 18.61
N GLN A 341 -13.67 8.45 17.81
CA GLN A 341 -13.57 9.90 17.81
C GLN A 341 -14.90 10.56 17.43
N GLU A 342 -15.61 10.02 16.44
CA GLU A 342 -16.94 10.50 16.06
C GLU A 342 -17.95 10.36 17.21
N ARG A 343 -18.05 9.18 17.82
CA ARG A 343 -18.95 8.95 18.97
C ARG A 343 -18.62 9.83 20.17
N LEU A 344 -17.34 10.06 20.45
CA LEU A 344 -16.90 10.96 21.52
C LEU A 344 -17.28 12.41 21.21
N SER A 345 -17.16 12.85 19.96
CA SER A 345 -17.56 14.20 19.52
C SER A 345 -19.07 14.44 19.56
N GLN A 346 -19.86 13.37 19.44
CA GLN A 346 -21.32 13.40 19.56
C GLN A 346 -21.79 13.28 21.03
N GLU A 347 -20.86 13.25 21.99
CA GLU A 347 -21.15 13.08 23.42
C GLU A 347 -22.03 11.84 23.72
N CYS A 348 -21.85 10.76 22.95
CA CYS A 348 -22.62 9.53 23.15
C CYS A 348 -22.50 9.03 24.61
N PRO A 349 -23.58 8.47 25.20
CA PRO A 349 -23.53 7.92 26.54
C PRO A 349 -22.42 6.86 26.67
N ILE A 350 -21.63 6.94 27.76
CA ILE A 350 -20.48 6.04 27.99
C ILE A 350 -20.87 4.57 27.88
N LYS A 351 -22.07 4.20 28.36
CA LYS A 351 -22.58 2.82 28.28
C LYS A 351 -22.69 2.32 26.83
N GLU A 352 -23.14 3.18 25.91
CA GLU A 352 -23.24 2.84 24.48
C GLU A 352 -21.85 2.69 23.85
N VAL A 353 -20.92 3.58 24.21
CA VAL A 353 -19.52 3.49 23.77
C VAL A 353 -18.87 2.20 24.28
N VAL A 354 -19.13 1.79 25.52
CA VAL A 354 -18.66 0.51 26.08
C VAL A 354 -19.20 -0.68 25.29
N LEU A 355 -20.51 -0.72 25.01
CA LEU A 355 -21.12 -1.81 24.24
C LEU A 355 -20.49 -1.90 22.85
N TYR A 356 -20.36 -0.75 22.18
CA TYR A 356 -19.74 -0.65 20.88
C TYR A 356 -18.30 -1.20 20.87
N VAL A 357 -17.44 -0.73 21.78
CA VAL A 357 -16.05 -1.19 21.84
C VAL A 357 -15.97 -2.69 22.16
N LYS A 358 -16.84 -3.23 23.02
CA LYS A 358 -16.89 -4.67 23.31
C LYS A 358 -17.31 -5.49 22.09
N GLU A 359 -18.24 -5.00 21.28
CA GLU A 359 -18.61 -5.64 20.02
C GLU A 359 -17.45 -5.62 19.01
N GLU A 360 -16.75 -4.49 18.89
CA GLU A 360 -15.58 -4.36 18.02
C GLU A 360 -14.41 -5.24 18.44
N MET A 361 -14.18 -5.38 19.75
CA MET A 361 -13.19 -6.30 20.29
C MET A 361 -13.49 -7.74 19.90
N LYS A 362 -14.75 -8.18 20.03
CA LYS A 362 -15.16 -9.53 19.64
C LYS A 362 -15.12 -9.74 18.13
N ARG A 363 -15.58 -8.76 17.36
CA ARG A 363 -15.67 -8.84 15.89
C ARG A 363 -14.30 -8.94 15.22
N ASN A 364 -13.30 -8.27 15.79
CA ASN A 364 -11.97 -8.15 15.19
C ASN A 364 -10.86 -8.80 16.02
N ASP A 365 -11.20 -9.57 17.06
CA ASP A 365 -10.26 -10.20 17.99
C ASP A 365 -9.20 -9.22 18.55
N LEU A 366 -9.66 -8.03 18.96
CA LEU A 366 -8.75 -7.00 19.49
C LEU A 366 -8.48 -7.25 20.97
N PRO A 367 -7.20 -7.31 21.39
CA PRO A 367 -6.85 -7.44 22.79
C PRO A 367 -7.16 -6.15 23.55
N GLU A 368 -7.55 -6.28 24.82
CA GLU A 368 -7.84 -5.15 25.71
C GLU A 368 -6.66 -4.15 25.76
N THR A 369 -5.44 -4.67 25.79
CA THR A 369 -4.19 -3.89 25.78
C THR A 369 -4.05 -2.97 24.55
N ALA A 370 -4.58 -3.34 23.39
CA ALA A 370 -4.59 -2.49 22.20
C ALA A 370 -5.72 -1.44 22.28
N VAL A 371 -6.87 -1.83 22.82
CA VAL A 371 -8.05 -0.97 22.96
C VAL A 371 -7.82 0.13 23.98
N ILE A 372 -7.22 -0.16 25.13
CA ILE A 372 -7.00 0.85 26.17
C ILE A 372 -6.08 1.99 25.70
N GLY A 373 -5.02 1.65 24.95
CA GLY A 373 -4.13 2.64 24.35
C GLY A 373 -4.82 3.49 23.27
N LEU A 374 -5.74 2.88 22.50
CA LEU A 374 -6.55 3.59 21.52
C LEU A 374 -7.55 4.54 22.19
N LEU A 375 -8.27 4.07 23.22
CA LEU A 375 -9.21 4.88 24.00
C LEU A 375 -8.52 6.10 24.60
N TRP A 376 -7.37 5.92 25.25
CA TRP A 376 -6.55 7.02 25.75
C TRP A 376 -6.25 8.04 24.63
N THR A 377 -5.80 7.57 23.48
CA THR A 377 -5.48 8.43 22.33
C THR A 377 -6.72 9.21 21.84
N CYS A 378 -7.87 8.56 21.74
CA CYS A 378 -9.11 9.21 21.31
C CYS A 378 -9.59 10.25 22.33
N ILE A 379 -9.61 9.89 23.62
CA ILE A 379 -10.03 10.77 24.71
C ILE A 379 -9.13 12.01 24.78
N MET A 380 -7.82 11.84 24.74
CA MET A 380 -6.88 12.96 24.85
C MET A 380 -6.86 13.87 23.61
N ASN A 381 -7.25 13.37 22.44
CA ASN A 381 -7.34 14.15 21.22
C ASN A 381 -8.73 14.77 20.99
N ALA A 382 -9.72 14.44 21.82
CA ALA A 382 -11.07 14.99 21.71
C ALA A 382 -11.17 16.45 22.20
N VAL A 383 -10.12 16.98 22.84
CA VAL A 383 -10.13 18.29 23.50
C VAL A 383 -8.93 19.11 23.07
N GLU A 384 -9.16 20.41 22.85
CA GLU A 384 -8.09 21.39 22.71
C GLU A 384 -7.60 21.82 24.10
N TRP A 385 -6.30 21.64 24.34
CA TRP A 385 -5.70 21.82 25.65
C TRP A 385 -5.25 23.25 25.91
N ASN A 386 -5.45 23.72 27.14
CA ASN A 386 -4.91 24.99 27.59
C ASN A 386 -3.37 24.97 27.57
N LYS A 387 -2.75 26.13 27.26
CA LYS A 387 -1.28 26.31 27.25
C LYS A 387 -0.72 26.74 28.61
N LYS A 388 -1.58 27.09 29.57
CA LYS A 388 -1.17 27.39 30.95
C LYS A 388 -1.17 26.11 31.77
N GLU A 389 -0.03 25.79 32.38
CA GLU A 389 0.22 24.53 33.10
C GLU A 389 -0.80 24.24 34.21
N GLU A 390 -1.20 25.25 34.98
CA GLU A 390 -2.19 25.05 36.06
C GLU A 390 -3.60 24.81 35.51
N LEU A 391 -4.01 25.56 34.49
CA LEU A 391 -5.34 25.43 33.89
C LEU A 391 -5.47 24.12 33.11
N VAL A 392 -4.40 23.67 32.44
CA VAL A 392 -4.46 22.41 31.69
C VAL A 392 -4.57 21.21 32.63
N ALA A 393 -3.93 21.25 33.81
CA ALA A 393 -4.05 20.19 34.79
C ALA A 393 -5.50 20.05 35.29
N GLU A 394 -6.17 21.16 35.64
CA GLU A 394 -7.58 21.14 36.05
C GLU A 394 -8.52 20.70 34.92
N GLN A 395 -8.29 21.22 33.70
CA GLN A 395 -9.04 20.83 32.51
C GLN A 395 -8.91 19.33 32.24
N ALA A 396 -7.69 18.79 32.31
CA ALA A 396 -7.40 17.37 32.10
C ALA A 396 -8.11 16.49 33.13
N LEU A 397 -8.07 16.87 34.42
CA LEU A 397 -8.77 16.11 35.45
C LEU A 397 -10.29 16.11 35.25
N LYS A 398 -10.88 17.26 34.88
CA LYS A 398 -12.31 17.34 34.60
C LYS A 398 -12.70 16.45 33.41
N HIS A 399 -11.94 16.54 32.32
CA HIS A 399 -12.15 15.72 31.12
C HIS A 399 -11.99 14.23 31.39
N LEU A 400 -10.86 13.82 31.99
CA LEU A 400 -10.58 12.42 32.28
C LEU A 400 -11.54 11.83 33.29
N LYS A 401 -12.05 12.61 34.25
CA LYS A 401 -13.07 12.16 35.20
C LYS A 401 -14.37 11.78 34.49
N GLN A 402 -14.74 12.48 33.42
CA GLN A 402 -15.91 12.11 32.61
C GLN A 402 -15.73 10.73 31.95
N TYR A 403 -14.53 10.42 31.46
CA TYR A 403 -14.25 9.16 30.75
C TYR A 403 -13.66 8.05 31.63
N ALA A 404 -13.40 8.28 32.92
CA ALA A 404 -12.90 7.27 33.83
C ALA A 404 -13.77 6.00 33.85
N PRO A 405 -15.13 6.06 33.85
CA PRO A 405 -15.96 4.86 33.77
C PRO A 405 -15.78 4.07 32.46
N LEU A 406 -15.41 4.74 31.36
CA LEU A 406 -15.09 4.07 30.10
C LEU A 406 -13.75 3.33 30.20
N LEU A 407 -12.73 4.02 30.73
CA LEU A 407 -11.38 3.45 30.89
C LEU A 407 -11.37 2.27 31.86
N ALA A 408 -12.09 2.35 32.98
CA ALA A 408 -12.21 1.28 33.98
C ALA A 408 -12.68 -0.05 33.36
N VAL A 409 -13.64 0.00 32.42
CA VAL A 409 -14.14 -1.21 31.75
C VAL A 409 -13.08 -1.91 30.88
N PHE A 410 -12.10 -1.17 30.37
CA PHE A 410 -11.04 -1.67 29.49
C PHE A 410 -9.66 -1.66 30.15
N SER A 411 -9.63 -1.58 31.48
CA SER A 411 -8.45 -1.75 32.33
C SER A 411 -8.70 -2.85 33.37
N SER A 412 -9.31 -3.95 32.92
CA SER A 412 -9.68 -5.07 33.80
C SER A 412 -8.52 -6.03 34.08
N GLN A 413 -7.43 -5.89 33.31
CA GLN A 413 -6.22 -6.68 33.42
C GLN A 413 -5.06 -5.79 33.85
N GLY A 414 -4.21 -6.28 34.76
CA GLY A 414 -3.04 -5.52 35.21
C GLY A 414 -2.09 -5.11 34.08
N GLN A 415 -2.06 -5.86 32.96
CA GLN A 415 -1.28 -5.45 31.77
C GLN A 415 -1.91 -4.25 31.04
N SER A 416 -3.24 -4.17 30.96
CA SER A 416 -3.95 -3.05 30.35
C SER A 416 -3.81 -1.78 31.19
N GLU A 417 -3.92 -1.92 32.51
CA GLU A 417 -3.66 -0.84 33.48
C GLU A 417 -2.24 -0.29 33.34
N LEU A 418 -1.25 -1.18 33.31
CA LEU A 418 0.14 -0.80 33.13
C LEU A 418 0.37 -0.06 31.80
N ILE A 419 -0.22 -0.53 30.71
CA ILE A 419 -0.14 0.14 29.40
C ILE A 419 -0.79 1.52 29.46
N LEU A 420 -1.94 1.66 30.12
CA LEU A 420 -2.59 2.96 30.31
C LEU A 420 -1.67 3.92 31.08
N LEU A 421 -1.09 3.47 32.19
CA LEU A 421 -0.18 4.28 33.02
C LEU A 421 1.08 4.70 32.25
N GLN A 422 1.66 3.80 31.45
CA GLN A 422 2.75 4.14 30.53
C GLN A 422 2.32 5.16 29.47
N LYS A 423 1.11 5.06 28.94
CA LYS A 423 0.56 6.04 27.97
C LYS A 423 0.34 7.42 28.59
N VAL A 424 -0.12 7.48 29.84
CA VAL A 424 -0.20 8.73 30.61
C VAL A 424 1.19 9.33 30.79
N GLN A 425 2.18 8.52 31.15
CA GLN A 425 3.57 8.94 31.32
C GLN A 425 4.16 9.53 30.02
N GLU A 426 4.01 8.81 28.91
CA GLU A 426 4.46 9.26 27.58
C GLU A 426 3.82 10.59 27.19
N TYR A 427 2.49 10.70 27.36
CA TYR A 427 1.75 11.90 27.02
C TYR A 427 2.17 13.11 27.85
N CYS A 428 2.28 12.94 29.17
CA CYS A 428 2.71 14.00 30.09
C CYS A 428 4.15 14.47 29.82
N TYR A 429 5.01 13.59 29.30
CA TYR A 429 6.37 13.94 28.91
C TYR A 429 6.42 14.67 27.57
N ASP A 430 5.71 14.14 26.57
CA ASP A 430 5.71 14.71 25.22
C ASP A 430 4.99 16.06 25.17
N ASN A 431 4.11 16.35 26.14
CA ASN A 431 3.44 17.64 26.30
C ASN A 431 3.90 18.37 27.57
N ILE A 432 4.77 19.38 27.39
CA ILE A 432 5.39 20.12 28.51
C ILE A 432 4.39 20.72 29.50
N HIS A 433 3.17 21.08 29.06
CA HIS A 433 2.14 21.66 29.92
C HIS A 433 1.51 20.62 30.87
N PHE A 434 1.68 19.33 30.60
CA PHE A 434 1.15 18.23 31.40
C PHE A 434 2.15 17.66 32.42
N MET A 435 3.37 18.19 32.48
CA MET A 435 4.43 17.68 33.36
C MET A 435 4.02 17.64 34.84
N LYS A 436 3.27 18.63 35.34
CA LYS A 436 2.71 18.66 36.71
C LYS A 436 1.33 17.99 36.85
N ALA A 437 0.72 17.55 35.75
CA ALA A 437 -0.57 16.88 35.76
C ALA A 437 -0.45 15.37 36.02
N PHE A 438 0.71 14.76 35.73
CA PHE A 438 0.94 13.31 35.79
C PHE A 438 0.45 12.70 37.10
N GLN A 439 1.01 13.09 38.24
CA GLN A 439 0.62 12.56 39.55
C GLN A 439 -0.90 12.69 39.80
N LYS A 440 -1.47 13.85 39.45
CA LYS A 440 -2.90 14.11 39.67
C LYS A 440 -3.78 13.19 38.83
N ILE A 441 -3.37 12.90 37.59
CA ILE A 441 -4.07 11.97 36.69
C ILE A 441 -4.01 10.55 37.27
N VAL A 442 -2.84 10.10 37.73
CA VAL A 442 -2.70 8.75 38.32
C VAL A 442 -3.55 8.61 39.58
N VAL A 443 -3.55 9.62 40.46
CA VAL A 443 -4.40 9.64 41.66
C VAL A 443 -5.89 9.64 41.30
N LEU A 444 -6.31 10.38 40.26
CA LEU A 444 -7.68 10.35 39.77
C LEU A 444 -8.07 8.95 39.30
N PHE A 445 -7.21 8.30 38.51
CA PHE A 445 -7.46 6.96 37.99
C PHE A 445 -7.47 5.88 39.08
N TYR A 446 -6.60 5.99 40.08
CA TYR A 446 -6.65 5.14 41.28
C TYR A 446 -8.00 5.29 41.99
N LYS A 447 -8.42 6.53 42.29
CA LYS A 447 -9.70 6.82 42.97
C LYS A 447 -10.95 6.45 42.17
N ALA A 448 -10.82 6.23 40.87
CA ALA A 448 -11.92 5.90 39.97
C ALA A 448 -11.89 4.43 39.53
N ASP A 449 -11.11 3.58 40.20
CA ASP A 449 -10.97 2.15 39.92
C ASP A 449 -10.51 1.87 38.47
N VAL A 450 -9.70 2.77 37.90
CA VAL A 450 -9.09 2.63 36.57
C VAL A 450 -7.68 2.04 36.65
N LEU A 451 -6.97 2.30 37.76
CA LEU A 451 -5.65 1.73 38.03
C LEU A 451 -5.65 1.13 39.43
N SER A 452 -5.23 -0.13 39.53
CA SER A 452 -5.01 -0.80 40.80
C SER A 452 -3.73 -0.31 41.49
N GLU A 453 -3.65 -0.58 42.78
CA GLU A 453 -2.43 -0.35 43.56
C GLU A 453 -1.26 -1.14 42.97
N GLU A 454 -1.48 -2.42 42.65
CA GLU A 454 -0.46 -3.33 42.13
C GLU A 454 0.13 -2.82 40.81
N ALA A 455 -0.70 -2.31 39.91
CA ALA A 455 -0.24 -1.74 38.64
C ALA A 455 0.64 -0.49 38.86
N ILE A 456 0.26 0.38 39.80
CA ILE A 456 1.01 1.60 40.14
C ILE A 456 2.36 1.24 40.77
N LEU A 457 2.37 0.32 41.74
CA LEU A 457 3.59 -0.15 42.40
C LEU A 457 4.53 -0.85 41.41
N LYS A 458 4.00 -1.68 40.51
CA LYS A 458 4.79 -2.35 39.47
C LYS A 458 5.40 -1.36 38.48
N TRP A 459 4.64 -0.37 38.02
CA TRP A 459 5.15 0.71 37.18
C TRP A 459 6.27 1.48 37.88
N TYR A 460 6.08 1.83 39.15
CA TYR A 460 7.06 2.58 39.93
C TYR A 460 8.39 1.83 40.06
N LYS A 461 8.33 0.53 40.40
CA LYS A 461 9.53 -0.31 40.62
C LYS A 461 10.29 -0.61 39.34
N GLU A 462 9.60 -1.09 38.30
CA GLU A 462 10.30 -1.71 37.15
C GLU A 462 9.66 -1.47 35.78
N ALA A 463 8.36 -1.19 35.72
CA ALA A 463 7.62 -1.18 34.45
C ALA A 463 7.34 0.23 33.90
N HIS A 464 8.08 1.25 34.33
CA HIS A 464 8.01 2.61 33.78
C HIS A 464 8.79 2.73 32.46
N VAL A 465 8.36 3.66 31.60
CA VAL A 465 9.11 3.96 30.37
C VAL A 465 10.25 4.96 30.64
N ALA A 466 11.24 5.04 29.74
CA ALA A 466 12.39 5.93 29.90
C ALA A 466 12.01 7.43 29.85
N LYS A 467 10.92 7.78 29.14
CA LYS A 467 10.45 9.16 28.96
C LYS A 467 10.01 9.78 30.29
N GLY A 468 10.73 10.79 30.76
CA GLY A 468 10.39 11.51 32.00
C GLY A 468 10.57 10.69 33.29
N LYS A 469 11.27 9.54 33.23
CA LYS A 469 11.42 8.58 34.35
C LYS A 469 11.76 9.27 35.68
N SER A 470 12.88 10.00 35.74
CA SER A 470 13.35 10.61 36.99
C SER A 470 12.34 11.58 37.58
N VAL A 471 11.70 12.39 36.74
CA VAL A 471 10.73 13.39 37.15
C VAL A 471 9.46 12.74 37.68
N PHE A 472 8.92 11.76 36.98
CA PHE A 472 7.65 11.14 37.38
C PHE A 472 7.78 10.20 38.56
N LEU A 473 8.90 9.48 38.72
CA LEU A 473 9.17 8.71 39.93
C LEU A 473 9.30 9.62 41.16
N ASP A 474 9.91 10.79 41.02
CA ASP A 474 9.98 11.76 42.12
C ASP A 474 8.59 12.30 42.49
N GLN A 475 7.78 12.70 41.50
CA GLN A 475 6.40 13.16 41.71
C GLN A 475 5.51 12.11 42.39
N MET A 476 5.72 10.83 42.09
CA MET A 476 4.90 9.74 42.62
C MET A 476 5.34 9.23 43.99
N LYS A 477 6.55 9.59 44.46
CA LYS A 477 7.17 9.03 45.67
C LYS A 477 6.25 9.05 46.89
N LYS A 478 5.72 10.22 47.25
CA LYS A 478 4.82 10.36 48.42
C LYS A 478 3.54 9.55 48.30
N PHE A 479 3.02 9.41 47.08
CA PHE A 479 1.79 8.66 46.84
C PHE A 479 2.03 7.15 46.92
N VAL A 480 3.17 6.69 46.40
CA VAL A 480 3.60 5.29 46.50
C VAL A 480 3.91 4.91 47.94
N GLU A 481 4.62 5.76 48.70
CA GLU A 481 4.84 5.56 50.14
C GLU A 481 3.50 5.44 50.90
N TRP A 482 2.51 6.26 50.53
CA TRP A 482 1.17 6.16 51.11
C TRP A 482 0.45 4.85 50.78
N LEU A 483 0.51 4.38 49.52
CA LEU A 483 -0.09 3.09 49.12
C LEU A 483 0.50 1.94 49.93
N GLN A 484 1.84 1.87 50.01
CA GLN A 484 2.54 0.81 50.74
C GLN A 484 2.22 0.79 52.23
N ASN A 485 2.07 1.96 52.87
CA ASN A 485 1.76 2.03 54.30
C ASN A 485 0.27 1.76 54.60
N ALA A 486 -0.62 2.03 53.64
CA ALA A 486 -2.05 1.78 53.82
C ALA A 486 -2.38 0.27 53.86
N GLU A 487 -1.64 -0.56 53.13
CA GLU A 487 -1.70 -2.02 53.28
C GLU A 487 -1.19 -2.48 54.66
N GLU A 488 -0.04 -1.97 55.13
CA GLU A 488 0.58 -2.39 56.39
C GLU A 488 -0.29 -2.11 57.64
N GLU A 489 -1.06 -1.02 57.66
CA GLU A 489 -1.99 -0.72 58.76
C GLU A 489 -3.21 -1.67 58.77
N SER A 490 -3.71 -2.07 57.60
CA SER A 490 -4.91 -2.91 57.48
C SER A 490 -4.66 -4.42 57.70
N GLU A 491 -3.43 -4.91 57.49
CA GLU A 491 -3.04 -6.27 57.90
C GLU A 491 -2.77 -6.36 59.41
N SER A 492 -2.30 -5.28 60.06
CA SER A 492 -2.00 -5.28 61.51
C SER A 492 -3.24 -5.27 62.41
N GLU A 493 -4.39 -4.79 61.92
CA GLU A 493 -5.66 -4.81 62.67
C GLU A 493 -6.38 -6.19 62.61
N GLY A 494 -5.86 -7.15 61.84
CA GLY A 494 -6.40 -8.50 61.71
C GLY A 494 -5.84 -9.55 62.67
N GLU A 495 -4.77 -9.25 63.41
CA GLU A 495 -4.11 -10.19 64.34
C GLU A 495 -4.41 -9.92 65.84
N GLU A 496 -5.22 -8.92 66.18
CA GLU A 496 -5.61 -8.59 67.56
C GLU A 496 -7.11 -8.74 67.89
N ASN A 497 -7.84 -9.67 67.26
CA ASN A 497 -9.18 -10.06 67.73
C ASN A 497 -9.45 -11.57 67.73
#